data_AF-A0A2V9B126-F1
#
_entry.id   AF-A0A2V9B126-F1
#
_cell.length_a   1.000
_cell.length_b   1.000
_cell.length_c   1.000
_cell.angle_alpha   90.00
_cell.angle_beta   90.00
_cell.angle_gamma   90.00
#
_symmetry.space_group_name_H-M   'P 1'
#
loop_
_entity.id
_entity.type
_entity.pdbx_description
1 polymer ?
#
loop_
_entity_poly.entity_id
_entity_poly.type
_entity_poly.pdbx_seq_one_letter_code
_entity_poly.pdbx_strand_id
1 'polypeptide(L)'
;MALRGGLPAELGAVGVEGPRLVEEALRSASPVRAVLFSESGERHHARLAPYLDRREVSIPILRTTDRLFEGIADTEQPQGVAALVIPRSFSFD
;
A
#
# COMPACT_ATOMS: atom_id res chain seq x y z
N MET A 1 1.91 14.01 -2.28
CA MET A 1 2.46 12.93 -3.14
C MET A 1 2.87 11.78 -2.22
N ALA A 2 2.00 10.79 -2.00
CA ALA A 2 2.21 9.78 -0.95
C ALA A 2 2.93 8.49 -1.42
N LEU A 3 2.94 8.21 -2.74
CA LEU A 3 3.57 7.00 -3.30
C LEU A 3 4.84 7.28 -4.12
N ARG A 4 5.23 8.56 -4.29
CA ARG A 4 6.44 8.93 -5.05
C ARG A 4 7.72 8.61 -4.27
N GLY A 5 8.55 7.74 -4.83
CA GLY A 5 9.96 7.54 -4.47
C GLY A 5 10.22 6.78 -3.17
N GLY A 6 9.21 6.17 -2.56
CA GLY A 6 9.33 5.62 -1.20
C GLY A 6 9.68 6.69 -0.15
N LEU A 7 9.53 7.97 -0.50
CA LEU A 7 9.76 9.07 0.42
C LEU A 7 8.67 9.08 1.49
N PRO A 8 8.99 9.49 2.72
CA PRO A 8 7.98 9.61 3.75
C PRO A 8 6.89 10.59 3.30
N ALA A 9 5.67 10.10 3.14
CA ALA A 9 4.46 10.91 3.14
C ALA A 9 4.36 11.68 4.47
N GLU A 10 3.50 12.70 4.49
CA GLU A 10 3.21 13.43 5.72
C GLU A 10 2.86 12.42 6.83
N LEU A 11 3.57 12.50 7.96
CA LEU A 11 3.57 11.56 9.11
C LEU A 11 4.56 10.37 9.05
N GLY A 12 5.55 10.36 8.16
CA GLY A 12 6.63 9.36 8.18
C GLY A 12 6.26 8.02 7.54
N ALA A 13 5.11 7.93 6.87
CA ALA A 13 4.65 6.72 6.19
C ALA A 13 5.25 6.63 4.79
N VAL A 14 5.58 5.42 4.32
CA VAL A 14 6.11 5.18 2.98
C VAL A 14 5.04 4.51 2.13
N GLY A 15 4.82 5.04 0.92
CA GLY A 15 3.99 4.40 -0.08
C GLY A 15 4.71 3.23 -0.75
N VAL A 16 4.06 2.07 -0.82
CA VAL A 16 4.52 0.93 -1.62
C VAL A 16 3.46 0.57 -2.66
N GLU A 17 3.87 0.30 -3.89
CA GLU A 17 2.98 0.06 -5.02
C GLU A 17 3.17 -1.35 -5.59
N GLY A 18 2.08 -1.97 -6.01
CA GLY A 18 2.05 -3.27 -6.66
C GLY A 18 1.65 -4.41 -5.70
N PRO A 19 0.87 -5.40 -6.18
CA PRO A 19 0.31 -6.48 -5.38
C PRO A 19 1.35 -7.30 -4.62
N ARG A 20 2.57 -7.50 -5.17
CA ARG A 20 3.64 -8.23 -4.46
C ARG A 20 4.19 -7.44 -3.28
N LEU A 21 4.59 -6.19 -3.49
CA LEU A 21 5.13 -5.35 -2.41
C LEU A 21 4.08 -5.05 -1.33
N VAL A 22 2.83 -4.87 -1.73
CA VAL A 22 1.70 -4.70 -0.81
C VAL A 22 1.48 -5.97 0.02
N GLU A 23 1.51 -7.15 -0.60
CA GLU A 23 1.43 -8.42 0.13
C GLU A 23 2.59 -8.58 1.11
N GLU A 24 3.82 -8.27 0.71
CA GLU A 24 5.00 -8.31 1.57
C GLU A 24 4.87 -7.36 2.76
N ALA A 25 4.37 -6.15 2.54
CA ALA A 25 4.09 -5.18 3.60
C ALA A 25 3.06 -5.72 4.61
N LEU A 26 1.95 -6.29 4.11
CA LEU A 26 0.90 -6.89 4.94
C LEU A 26 1.36 -8.15 5.70
N ARG A 27 2.34 -8.89 5.16
CA ARG A 27 2.97 -10.03 5.82
C ARG A 27 4.03 -9.63 6.84
N SER A 28 4.59 -8.43 6.69
CA SER A 28 5.60 -7.92 7.59
C SER A 28 5.02 -7.54 8.96
N ALA A 29 5.89 -7.32 9.94
CA ALA A 29 5.49 -6.72 11.22
C ALA A 29 5.48 -5.18 11.17
N SER A 30 5.62 -4.57 9.99
CA SER A 30 5.50 -3.12 9.81
C SER A 30 4.01 -2.73 9.79
N PRO A 31 3.58 -1.71 10.53
CA PRO A 31 2.19 -1.26 10.51
C PRO A 31 1.77 -0.77 9.11
N VAL A 32 0.66 -1.28 8.60
CA VAL A 32 0.02 -0.79 7.37
C VAL A 32 -1.17 0.07 7.74
N ARG A 33 -1.17 1.35 7.35
CA ARG A 33 -2.24 2.30 7.69
C ARG A 33 -3.44 2.25 6.76
N ALA A 34 -3.23 1.88 5.51
CA ALA A 34 -4.29 1.74 4.52
C ALA A 34 -3.78 0.96 3.32
N VAL A 35 -4.70 0.30 2.61
CA VAL A 35 -4.49 -0.25 1.27
C VAL A 35 -5.45 0.44 0.31
N LEU A 36 -4.93 0.91 -0.81
CA LEU A 36 -5.66 1.58 -1.87
C LEU A 36 -5.76 0.67 -3.09
N PHE A 37 -6.97 0.47 -3.58
CA PHE A 37 -7.24 -0.18 -4.86
C PHE A 37 -7.77 0.84 -5.87
N SER A 38 -7.27 0.76 -7.10
CA SER A 38 -7.94 1.32 -8.26
C SER A 38 -8.98 0.35 -8.81
N GLU A 39 -9.83 0.80 -9.72
CA GLU A 39 -10.82 -0.04 -10.41
C GLU A 39 -10.17 -1.28 -11.07
N SER A 40 -9.11 -1.10 -11.85
CA SER A 40 -8.38 -2.23 -12.45
C SER A 40 -7.59 -3.05 -11.44
N GLY A 41 -7.23 -2.46 -10.31
CA GLY A 41 -6.49 -3.09 -9.21
C GLY A 41 -7.32 -4.05 -8.35
N GLU A 42 -8.64 -3.90 -8.31
CA GLU A 42 -9.54 -4.77 -7.54
C GLU A 42 -9.39 -6.26 -7.87
N ARG A 43 -8.92 -6.60 -9.07
CA ARG A 43 -8.57 -7.99 -9.45
C ARG A 43 -7.59 -8.66 -8.48
N HIS A 44 -6.81 -7.88 -7.74
CA HIS A 44 -5.85 -8.36 -6.74
C HIS A 44 -6.43 -8.50 -5.34
N HIS A 45 -7.67 -8.07 -5.09
CA HIS A 45 -8.29 -8.12 -3.75
C HIS A 45 -8.28 -9.55 -3.19
N ALA A 46 -8.67 -10.54 -3.99
CA ALA A 46 -8.72 -11.94 -3.56
C ALA A 46 -7.36 -12.47 -3.08
N ARG A 47 -6.25 -11.97 -3.65
CA ARG A 47 -4.89 -12.32 -3.22
C ARG A 47 -4.55 -11.70 -1.86
N LEU A 48 -5.05 -10.50 -1.59
CA LEU A 48 -4.72 -9.72 -0.39
C LEU A 48 -5.69 -9.96 0.77
N ALA A 49 -6.91 -10.44 0.50
CA ALA A 49 -7.97 -10.71 1.48
C ALA A 49 -7.51 -11.50 2.72
N PRO A 50 -6.66 -12.55 2.63
CA PRO A 50 -6.17 -13.27 3.81
C PRO A 50 -5.40 -12.41 4.82
N TYR A 51 -4.91 -11.26 4.40
CA TYR A 51 -4.17 -10.32 5.25
C TYR A 51 -5.00 -9.08 5.63
N LEU A 52 -5.97 -8.71 4.80
CA LEU A 52 -6.84 -7.55 5.02
C LEU A 52 -8.00 -7.86 5.98
N ASP A 53 -8.55 -9.08 5.93
CA ASP A 53 -9.76 -9.48 6.67
C ASP A 53 -9.44 -10.10 8.05
N ARG A 54 -8.27 -9.78 8.62
CA ARG A 54 -7.86 -10.30 9.94
C ARG A 54 -8.69 -9.63 11.03
N ARG A 55 -9.30 -10.44 11.91
CA ARG A 55 -10.19 -9.93 12.97
C ARG A 55 -9.48 -9.04 13.98
N GLU A 56 -8.17 -9.21 14.12
CA GLU A 56 -7.34 -8.53 15.12
C GLU A 56 -6.87 -7.15 14.65
N VAL A 57 -6.87 -6.87 13.35
CA VAL A 57 -6.34 -5.62 12.76
C VAL A 57 -7.26 -5.15 11.64
N SER A 58 -7.99 -4.06 11.88
CA SER A 58 -8.77 -3.40 10.82
C SER A 58 -7.85 -2.49 10.02
N ILE A 59 -7.52 -2.91 8.79
CA ILE A 59 -6.78 -2.09 7.83
C ILE A 59 -7.79 -1.39 6.91
N PRO A 60 -7.85 -0.05 6.90
CA PRO A 60 -8.70 0.67 5.96
C PRO A 60 -8.41 0.29 4.50
N ILE A 61 -9.46 -0.17 3.81
CA ILE A 61 -9.43 -0.41 2.37
C ILE A 61 -10.05 0.80 1.68
N LEU A 62 -9.24 1.53 0.93
CA LEU A 62 -9.63 2.69 0.13
C LEU A 62 -9.78 2.28 -1.34
N ARG A 63 -10.68 2.96 -2.04
CA ARG A 63 -10.94 2.74 -3.47
C ARG A 63 -10.86 4.05 -4.22
N THR A 64 -10.35 4.00 -5.44
CA THR A 64 -10.20 5.17 -6.32
C THR A 64 -10.34 4.75 -7.79
N THR A 65 -10.38 5.73 -8.69
CA THR A 65 -10.35 5.49 -10.15
C THR A 65 -8.93 5.18 -10.61
N ASP A 66 -8.80 4.48 -11.75
CA ASP A 66 -7.48 4.24 -12.36
C ASP A 66 -6.75 5.56 -12.64
N ARG A 67 -7.45 6.58 -13.15
CA ARG A 67 -6.88 7.91 -13.42
C ARG A 67 -6.31 8.59 -12.17
N LEU A 68 -7.01 8.53 -11.04
CA LEU A 68 -6.51 9.12 -9.80
C LEU A 68 -5.34 8.32 -9.22
N PHE A 69 -5.35 7.00 -9.40
CA PHE A 69 -4.25 6.13 -9.00
C PHE A 69 -2.99 6.45 -9.81
N GLU A 70 -3.09 6.53 -11.14
CA GLU A 70 -1.99 6.92 -12.04
C GLU A 70 -1.38 8.27 -11.65
N GLY A 71 -2.20 9.23 -11.22
CA GLY A 71 -1.72 10.55 -10.80
C GLY A 71 -0.87 10.55 -9.51
N ILE A 72 -0.96 9.50 -8.69
CA ILE A 72 -0.20 9.38 -7.43
C ILE A 72 0.89 8.31 -7.49
N ALA A 73 0.78 7.35 -8.40
CA ALA A 73 1.74 6.30 -8.65
C ALA A 73 3.10 6.87 -9.10
N ASP A 74 4.17 6.15 -8.80
CA ASP A 74 5.54 6.51 -9.22
C ASP A 74 6.06 5.64 -10.35
N THR A 75 5.19 4.76 -10.88
CA THR A 75 5.54 3.79 -11.91
C THR A 75 4.93 4.17 -13.26
N GLU A 76 5.61 3.82 -14.35
CA GLU A 76 5.11 4.05 -15.71
C GLU A 76 3.90 3.18 -16.05
N GLN A 77 3.73 2.04 -15.37
CA GLN A 77 2.62 1.10 -15.56
C GLN A 77 2.04 0.67 -14.20
N PRO A 78 1.21 1.51 -13.59
CA PRO A 78 0.64 1.22 -12.28
C PRO A 78 -0.22 -0.03 -12.29
N GLN A 79 -0.03 -0.91 -11.31
CA GLN A 79 -0.77 -2.17 -11.23
C GLN A 79 -2.10 -2.04 -10.48
N GLY A 80 -2.43 -0.82 -10.03
CA GLY A 80 -3.70 -0.45 -9.41
C GLY A 80 -3.81 -0.76 -7.92
N VAL A 81 -2.72 -1.10 -7.23
CA VAL A 81 -2.75 -1.39 -5.78
C VAL A 81 -1.56 -0.74 -5.10
N ALA A 82 -1.81 -0.09 -3.97
CA ALA A 82 -0.76 0.49 -3.14
C ALA A 82 -1.09 0.39 -1.65
N ALA A 83 -0.09 0.53 -0.80
CA ALA A 83 -0.26 0.57 0.65
C ALA A 83 0.58 1.70 1.28
N LEU A 84 0.08 2.24 2.39
CA LEU A 84 0.82 3.17 3.24
C LEU A 84 1.41 2.40 4.43
N VAL A 85 2.74 2.31 4.49
CA VAL A 85 3.48 1.50 5.45
C VAL A 85 4.24 2.40 6.41
N ILE A 86 4.24 2.08 7.70
CA ILE A 86 5.09 2.77 8.68
C ILE A 86 6.43 2.03 8.76
N PRO A 87 7.54 2.62 8.27
CA PRO A 87 8.84 2.00 8.38
C PRO A 87 9.26 1.92 9.85
N ARG A 88 9.92 0.82 10.22
CA ARG A 88 10.53 0.68 11.54
C ARG A 88 11.89 1.35 11.55
N SER A 89 12.19 2.10 12.61
CA SER A 89 13.50 2.70 12.83
C SER A 89 14.47 1.65 13.39
N PHE A 90 15.60 1.48 12.73
CA PHE A 90 16.71 0.67 13.21
C PHE A 90 18.00 1.50 13.12
N SER A 91 18.88 1.38 14.12
CA SER A 91 20.26 1.89 14.08
C SER A 91 21.24 0.72 14.01
N PHE A 92 22.43 0.98 13.47
CA PHE A 92 23.54 0.02 13.40
C PHE A 92 24.58 0.29 14.50
N ASP A 93 24.14 0.66 15.71
CA ASP A 93 25.04 0.88 16.85
C ASP A 93 25.88 -0.37 17.21
#